data_AF-A0A926ATQ6-F1
#
_entry.id   AF-A0A926ATQ6-F1
#
_cell.length_a   1.000
_cell.length_b   1.000
_cell.length_c   1.000
_cell.angle_alpha   90.00
_cell.angle_beta   90.00
_cell.angle_gamma   90.00
#
_symmetry.space_group_name_H-M   'P 1'
#
loop_
_entity.id
_entity.type
_entity.pdbx_description
1 polymer ?
#
loop_
_entity_poly.entity_id
_entity_poly.type
_entity_poly.pdbx_seq_one_letter_code
_entity_poly.pdbx_strand_id
1 'polypeptide(L)'
;MEDQSYSQEELLRVRGNEFPGKGLLCPMCKVRIPAFRDLTPQDETRLRTLIQHGRPTEATKRLIDATGCNLPWANIWVLHPDGPHDPATQPTAPCPYCGEALRTPPARQCRFCEMDWHDPEHVYRREA
;
A
#
# COMPACT_ATOMS: atom_id res chain seq x y z
N MET A 1 -3.36 -18.24 -19.05
CA MET A 1 -3.24 -17.23 -17.99
C MET A 1 -1.93 -16.52 -18.26
N GLU A 2 -1.98 -15.24 -18.63
CA GLU A 2 -0.77 -14.46 -18.89
C GLU A 2 0.02 -14.33 -17.58
N ASP A 3 1.31 -14.61 -17.63
CA ASP A 3 2.22 -14.41 -16.51
C ASP A 3 2.28 -12.91 -16.20
N GLN A 4 1.67 -12.51 -15.08
CA GLN A 4 1.60 -11.11 -14.65
C GLN A 4 2.86 -10.68 -13.88
N SER A 5 3.86 -11.54 -13.79
CA SER A 5 5.14 -11.25 -13.14
C SER A 5 6.09 -10.52 -14.07
N TYR A 6 6.96 -9.71 -13.46
CA TYR A 6 8.05 -9.03 -14.12
C TYR A 6 9.34 -9.84 -13.97
N SER A 7 10.08 -10.00 -15.07
CA SER A 7 11.46 -10.47 -15.00
C SER A 7 12.41 -9.34 -14.59
N GLN A 8 13.56 -9.69 -14.04
CA GLN A 8 14.64 -8.74 -13.72
C GLN A 8 15.04 -7.88 -14.93
N GLU A 9 15.05 -8.46 -16.12
CA GLU A 9 15.37 -7.75 -17.37
C GLU A 9 14.32 -6.68 -17.72
N GLU A 10 13.04 -6.94 -17.45
CA GLU A 10 11.98 -5.94 -17.59
C GLU A 10 12.15 -4.82 -16.57
N LEU A 11 12.45 -5.16 -15.31
CA LEU A 11 12.64 -4.19 -14.23
C LEU A 11 13.80 -3.23 -14.50
N LEU A 12 14.92 -3.74 -15.04
CA LEU A 12 16.08 -2.93 -15.39
C LEU A 12 15.81 -1.92 -16.53
N ARG A 13 14.77 -2.14 -17.34
CA ARG A 13 14.37 -1.22 -18.42
C ARG A 13 13.49 -0.08 -17.92
N VAL A 14 12.82 -0.26 -16.79
CA VAL A 14 11.97 0.75 -16.15
C VAL A 14 12.85 1.88 -15.62
N ARG A 15 12.53 3.13 -15.97
CA ARG A 15 13.33 4.29 -15.58
C ARG A 15 12.59 5.18 -14.58
N GLY A 16 13.33 5.71 -13.60
CA GLY A 16 12.84 6.74 -12.71
C GLY A 16 11.62 6.33 -11.89
N ASN A 17 10.54 7.13 -11.98
CA ASN A 17 9.34 7.03 -11.15
C ASN A 17 8.15 6.36 -11.85
N GLU A 18 8.40 5.50 -12.84
CA GLU A 18 7.35 4.75 -13.51
C GLU A 18 6.60 3.81 -12.55
N PHE A 19 5.30 3.63 -12.80
CA PHE A 19 4.42 2.74 -12.05
C PHE A 19 4.21 1.41 -12.79
N PRO A 20 3.94 0.31 -12.07
CA PRO A 20 3.73 -1.00 -12.69
C PRO A 20 2.45 -1.03 -13.54
N GLY A 21 2.58 -1.51 -14.78
CA GLY A 21 1.46 -1.73 -15.72
C GLY A 21 0.82 -3.11 -15.62
N LYS A 22 1.49 -4.09 -15.02
CA LYS A 22 1.04 -5.47 -14.79
C LYS A 22 0.89 -5.74 -13.29
N GLY A 23 0.18 -6.82 -12.95
CA GLY A 23 -0.04 -7.26 -11.57
C GLY A 23 -1.43 -6.94 -11.03
N LEU A 24 -1.64 -7.28 -9.75
CA LEU A 24 -2.95 -7.24 -9.09
C LEU A 24 -3.37 -5.80 -8.79
N LEU A 25 -4.57 -5.39 -9.19
CA LEU A 25 -5.08 -4.05 -8.90
C LEU A 25 -5.60 -3.97 -7.45
N CYS A 26 -5.08 -3.01 -6.67
CA CYS A 26 -5.65 -2.69 -5.37
C CYS A 26 -6.91 -1.81 -5.52
N PRO A 27 -8.09 -2.24 -5.06
CA PRO A 27 -9.32 -1.46 -5.20
C PRO A 27 -9.31 -0.18 -4.35
N MET A 28 -8.56 -0.15 -3.24
CA MET A 28 -8.42 1.01 -2.37
C MET A 28 -7.39 2.02 -2.87
N CYS A 29 -6.18 1.54 -3.18
CA CYS A 29 -5.05 2.39 -3.55
C CYS A 29 -5.04 2.76 -5.04
N LYS A 30 -5.82 2.06 -5.89
CA LYS A 30 -5.86 2.21 -7.35
C LYS A 30 -4.51 2.04 -8.05
N VAL A 31 -3.60 1.30 -7.42
CA VAL A 31 -2.28 0.93 -7.97
C VAL A 31 -2.24 -0.56 -8.28
N ARG A 32 -1.42 -0.96 -9.25
CA ARG A 32 -1.12 -2.37 -9.51
C ARG A 32 0.03 -2.83 -8.62
N ILE A 33 -0.12 -3.98 -7.99
CA ILE A 33 0.89 -4.60 -7.15
C ILE A 33 1.76 -5.46 -8.06
N PRO A 34 3.05 -5.10 -8.23
CA PRO A 34 3.93 -5.85 -9.11
C PRO A 34 4.18 -7.25 -8.51
N ALA A 35 4.21 -8.27 -9.37
CA ALA A 35 4.75 -9.58 -9.01
C ALA A 35 6.16 -9.69 -9.63
N PHE A 36 7.08 -10.30 -8.91
CA PHE A 36 8.47 -10.43 -9.34
C PHE A 36 8.79 -11.90 -9.56
N ARG A 37 9.21 -12.26 -10.78
CA ARG A 37 9.52 -13.64 -11.15
C ARG A 37 10.74 -14.18 -10.40
N ASP A 38 11.71 -13.31 -10.19
CA ASP A 38 13.01 -13.65 -9.59
C ASP A 38 13.01 -13.53 -8.06
N LEU A 39 11.89 -13.15 -7.44
CA LEU A 39 11.76 -13.11 -5.99
C LEU A 39 11.47 -14.52 -5.45
N THR A 40 12.44 -15.09 -4.73
CA THR A 40 12.28 -16.43 -4.17
C THR A 40 11.24 -16.46 -3.03
N PRO A 41 10.54 -17.59 -2.80
CA PRO A 41 9.63 -17.71 -1.66
C PRO A 41 10.29 -17.46 -0.30
N GLN A 42 11.60 -17.75 -0.19
CA GLN A 42 12.37 -17.51 1.02
C GLN A 42 12.59 -16.01 1.25
N ASP A 43 12.91 -15.26 0.20
CA ASP A 43 13.09 -13.81 0.29
C ASP A 43 11.77 -13.10 0.53
N GLU A 44 10.70 -13.53 -0.12
CA GLU A 44 9.35 -13.05 0.15
C GLU A 44 8.97 -13.24 1.63
N THR A 45 9.23 -14.42 2.21
CA THR A 45 8.97 -14.68 3.63
C THR A 45 9.77 -13.72 4.52
N ARG A 46 11.06 -13.52 4.22
CA ARG A 46 11.93 -12.59 4.98
C ARG A 46 11.41 -11.14 4.90
N LEU A 47 10.98 -10.71 3.72
CA LEU A 47 10.43 -9.36 3.51
C LEU A 47 9.14 -9.17 4.32
N ARG A 48 8.23 -10.15 4.29
CA ARG A 48 6.99 -10.11 5.08
C ARG A 48 7.29 -10.06 6.58
N THR A 49 8.26 -10.83 7.07
CA THR A 49 8.70 -10.78 8.48
C THR A 49 9.22 -9.39 8.86
N LEU A 50 10.00 -8.73 8.00
CA LEU A 50 10.47 -7.36 8.26
C LEU A 50 9.30 -6.36 8.37
N ILE A 51 8.30 -6.49 7.51
CA ILE A 51 7.11 -5.63 7.51
C ILE A 51 6.31 -5.84 8.80
N GLN A 52 6.09 -7.09 9.20
CA GLN A 52 5.40 -7.44 10.45
C GLN A 52 6.11 -6.89 11.69
N HIS A 53 7.45 -6.81 11.68
CA HIS A 53 8.23 -6.21 12.77
C HIS A 53 8.34 -4.67 12.68
N GLY A 54 7.58 -4.01 11.81
CA GLY A 54 7.58 -2.56 11.69
C GLY A 54 8.84 -1.99 11.03
N ARG A 55 9.52 -2.78 10.17
CA ARG A 55 10.75 -2.38 9.46
C ARG A 55 10.53 -2.26 7.94
N PRO A 56 9.52 -1.51 7.45
CA PRO A 56 9.18 -1.45 6.03
C PRO A 56 10.31 -0.85 5.18
N THR A 57 11.04 0.14 5.69
CA THR A 57 12.18 0.75 4.96
C THR A 57 13.28 -0.27 4.65
N GLU A 58 13.56 -1.20 5.58
CA GLU A 58 14.52 -2.27 5.31
C GLU A 58 13.97 -3.28 4.32
N ALA A 59 12.67 -3.61 4.40
CA ALA A 59 12.02 -4.46 3.42
C ALA A 59 12.11 -3.86 2.01
N THR A 60 11.82 -2.56 1.85
CA THR A 60 11.97 -1.84 0.58
C THR A 60 13.38 -1.95 0.04
N LYS A 61 14.40 -1.67 0.88
CA LYS A 61 15.80 -1.77 0.47
C LYS A 61 16.16 -3.18 -0.01
N ARG A 62 15.82 -4.20 0.78
CA ARG A 62 16.12 -5.60 0.43
C ARG A 62 15.41 -6.05 -0.84
N LEU A 63 14.18 -5.60 -1.05
CA LEU A 63 13.43 -5.91 -2.27
C LEU A 63 14.10 -5.29 -3.51
N ILE A 64 14.54 -4.03 -3.41
CA ILE A 64 15.31 -3.37 -4.48
C ILE A 64 16.62 -4.13 -4.73
N ASP A 65 17.36 -4.50 -3.68
CA ASP A 65 18.61 -5.22 -3.82
C ASP A 65 18.42 -6.61 -4.48
N ALA A 66 17.31 -7.29 -4.18
CA ALA A 66 17.00 -8.61 -4.72
C ALA A 66 16.48 -8.59 -6.16
N THR A 67 15.69 -7.58 -6.54
CA THR A 67 14.96 -7.55 -7.82
C THR A 67 15.49 -6.52 -8.81
N GLY A 68 16.23 -5.52 -8.34
CA GLY A 68 16.64 -4.37 -9.14
C GLY A 68 15.50 -3.41 -9.50
N CYS A 69 14.30 -3.55 -8.90
CA CYS A 69 13.18 -2.66 -9.18
C CYS A 69 13.42 -1.23 -8.66
N ASN A 70 12.66 -0.27 -9.19
CA ASN A 70 12.72 1.11 -8.71
C ASN A 70 12.01 1.28 -7.35
N LEU A 71 12.27 2.42 -6.70
CA LEU A 71 11.72 2.71 -5.38
C LEU A 71 10.17 2.72 -5.34
N PRO A 72 9.44 3.31 -6.30
CA PRO A 72 7.97 3.23 -6.31
C PRO A 72 7.42 1.81 -6.32
N TRP A 73 8.00 0.91 -7.11
CA TRP A 73 7.53 -0.48 -7.20
C TRP A 73 7.79 -1.23 -5.91
N ALA A 74 8.98 -1.05 -5.34
CA ALA A 74 9.32 -1.64 -4.05
C ALA A 74 8.36 -1.17 -2.94
N ASN A 75 8.07 0.14 -2.89
CA ASN A 75 7.11 0.69 -1.93
C ASN A 75 5.69 0.15 -2.14
N ILE A 76 5.23 0.02 -3.37
CA ILE A 76 3.91 -0.57 -3.65
C ILE A 76 3.86 -2.00 -3.12
N TRP A 77 4.87 -2.82 -3.40
CA TRP A 77 4.90 -4.20 -2.92
C TRP A 77 4.93 -4.28 -1.39
N VAL A 78 5.77 -3.47 -0.74
CA VAL A 78 5.91 -3.43 0.73
C VAL A 78 4.63 -2.94 1.42
N LEU A 79 3.87 -2.06 0.78
CA LEU A 79 2.56 -1.62 1.26
C LEU A 79 1.46 -2.68 1.09
N HIS A 80 1.70 -3.71 0.28
CA HIS A 80 0.74 -4.76 -0.04
C HIS A 80 1.35 -6.16 0.21
N PRO A 81 1.84 -6.46 1.43
CA PRO A 81 2.56 -7.70 1.71
C PRO A 81 1.70 -8.95 1.50
N ASP A 82 0.38 -8.81 1.69
CA ASP A 82 -0.60 -9.90 1.55
C ASP A 82 -1.49 -9.71 0.31
N GLY A 83 -1.11 -8.81 -0.60
CA GLY A 83 -1.83 -8.50 -1.83
C GLY A 83 -2.77 -7.29 -1.71
N PRO A 84 -3.77 -7.17 -2.61
CA PRO A 84 -4.71 -6.06 -2.63
C PRO A 84 -5.38 -5.85 -1.28
N HIS A 85 -5.39 -4.61 -0.79
CA HIS A 85 -6.25 -4.26 0.34
C HIS A 85 -7.71 -4.57 0.03
N ASP A 86 -8.34 -5.40 0.86
CA ASP A 86 -9.75 -5.71 0.75
C ASP A 86 -10.59 -4.69 1.53
N PRO A 87 -11.45 -3.90 0.87
CA PRO A 87 -12.31 -2.93 1.54
C PRO A 87 -13.30 -3.58 2.50
N ALA A 88 -13.63 -4.87 2.36
CA ALA A 88 -14.54 -5.59 3.26
C ALA A 88 -13.86 -6.00 4.59
N THR A 89 -12.54 -6.16 4.61
CA THR A 89 -11.79 -6.62 5.80
C THR A 89 -11.29 -5.48 6.68
N GLN A 90 -11.38 -4.23 6.22
CA GLN A 90 -11.13 -3.05 7.04
C GLN A 90 -12.46 -2.37 7.38
N PRO A 91 -13.24 -2.90 8.35
CA PRO A 91 -14.40 -2.17 8.85
C PRO A 91 -13.89 -0.84 9.38
N THR A 92 -14.25 0.23 8.68
CA THR A 92 -13.89 1.57 9.14
C THR A 92 -14.81 1.93 10.28
N ALA A 93 -14.23 2.49 11.35
CA ALA A 93 -15.04 2.96 12.46
C ALA A 93 -16.05 4.01 11.94
N PRO A 94 -17.27 4.05 12.48
CA PRO A 94 -18.19 5.13 12.18
C PRO A 94 -17.63 6.45 12.70
N CYS A 95 -17.91 7.53 12.00
CA CYS A 95 -17.62 8.89 12.44
C CYS A 95 -18.34 9.16 13.77
N PRO A 96 -17.65 9.64 14.82
CA PRO A 96 -18.28 9.88 16.11
C PRO A 96 -19.31 11.02 16.10
N TYR A 97 -19.31 11.86 15.05
CA TYR A 97 -20.20 13.02 14.93
C TYR A 97 -21.43 12.78 14.04
N CYS A 98 -21.36 11.89 13.05
CA CYS A 98 -22.49 11.63 12.14
C CYS A 98 -22.81 10.14 11.91
N GLY A 99 -22.01 9.21 12.42
CA GLY A 99 -22.22 7.78 12.26
C GLY A 99 -21.74 7.19 10.92
N GLU A 100 -21.43 8.02 9.93
CA GLU A 100 -20.98 7.54 8.61
C GLU A 100 -19.61 6.86 8.66
N ALA A 101 -19.42 5.82 7.85
CA ALA A 101 -18.17 5.06 7.80
C ALA A 101 -16.98 5.95 7.42
N LEU A 102 -15.92 5.92 8.24
CA LEU A 102 -14.69 6.64 7.94
C LEU A 102 -13.98 6.10 6.70
N ARG A 103 -13.05 6.87 6.13
CA ARG A 103 -12.27 6.42 4.96
C ARG A 103 -11.27 5.31 5.32
N THR A 104 -10.68 5.39 6.50
CA THR A 104 -9.76 4.39 7.05
C THR A 104 -9.99 4.29 8.56
N PRO A 105 -9.66 3.17 9.23
CA PRO A 105 -9.83 3.04 10.67
C PRO A 105 -9.17 4.15 11.51
N PRO A 106 -7.95 4.66 11.20
CA PRO A 106 -7.33 5.74 11.97
C PRO A 106 -7.74 7.15 11.51
N ALA A 107 -8.68 7.30 10.56
CA ALA A 107 -9.05 8.62 10.06
C ALA A 107 -9.63 9.50 11.19
N ARG A 108 -9.11 10.72 11.32
CA ARG A 108 -9.61 11.73 12.27
C ARG A 108 -10.34 12.89 11.60
N GLN A 109 -10.89 12.60 10.42
CA GLN A 109 -11.67 13.54 9.65
C GLN A 109 -12.76 12.79 8.89
N CYS A 110 -13.97 13.33 8.92
CA CYS A 110 -15.10 12.79 8.17
C CYS A 110 -15.25 13.51 6.83
N ARG A 111 -15.36 12.74 5.74
CA ARG A 111 -15.64 13.28 4.39
C ARG A 111 -17.12 13.60 4.13
N PHE A 112 -18.01 13.18 5.04
CA PHE A 112 -19.46 13.33 4.88
C PHE A 112 -20.00 14.53 5.67
N CYS A 113 -19.56 14.69 6.92
CA CYS A 113 -19.97 15.83 7.77
C CYS A 113 -18.85 16.87 7.98
N GLU A 114 -17.68 16.64 7.38
CA GLU A 114 -16.54 17.57 7.34
C GLU A 114 -15.94 17.92 8.71
N MET A 115 -16.34 17.20 9.76
CA MET A 115 -15.69 17.30 11.08
C MET A 115 -14.24 16.82 11.00
N ASP A 116 -13.35 17.60 11.61
CA ASP A 116 -11.92 17.35 11.78
C ASP A 116 -11.62 17.33 13.29
N TRP A 117 -11.03 16.24 13.77
CA TRP A 117 -10.64 16.02 15.17
C TRP A 117 -9.24 15.43 15.27
N HIS A 118 -8.34 15.84 14.35
CA HIS A 118 -6.94 15.45 14.44
C HIS A 118 -6.34 15.89 15.79
N ASP A 119 -6.70 17.10 16.23
CA ASP A 119 -6.45 17.64 17.57
C ASP A 119 -7.72 17.50 18.43
N PRO A 120 -7.72 16.66 19.48
CA PRO A 120 -8.86 16.51 20.38
C PRO A 120 -9.23 17.79 21.13
N GLU A 121 -8.30 18.72 21.32
CA GLU A 121 -8.56 20.01 21.98
C GLU A 121 -9.13 21.06 21.00
N HIS A 122 -9.00 20.81 19.70
CA HIS A 122 -9.47 21.70 18.65
C HIS A 122 -10.24 20.94 17.56
N VAL A 123 -11.44 20.50 17.94
CA VAL A 123 -12.39 19.84 17.03
C VAL A 123 -13.22 20.90 16.31
N TYR A 124 -13.22 20.89 14.97
CA TYR A 124 -13.96 21.86 14.16
C TYR A 124 -14.50 21.25 12.87
N ARG A 125 -15.52 21.88 12.27
CA ARG A 125 -16.01 21.53 10.94
C ARG A 125 -15.24 22.36 9.91
N ARG A 126 -14.74 21.73 8.85
CA ARG A 126 -14.19 22.49 7.72
C ARG A 126 -15.33 23.17 6.97
N GLU A 127 -15.23 24.48 6.81
CA GLU A 127 -16.10 25.20 5.88
C GLU A 127 -15.61 24.91 4.45
N ALA A 128 -16.54 24.51 3.58
CA ALA A 128 -16.26 24.12 2.19
C ALA A 128 -15.83 25.31 1.32
#